data_AF-A0A8H7EG95-F1
#
_entry.id   AF-A0A8H7EG95-F1
#
_cell.length_a   1.000
_cell.length_b   1.000
_cell.length_c   1.000
_cell.angle_alpha   90.00
_cell.angle_beta   90.00
_cell.angle_gamma   90.00
#
_symmetry.space_group_name_H-M   'P 1'
#
loop_
_entity.id
_entity.type
_entity.pdbx_description
1 polymer ?
#
loop_
_entity_poly.entity_id
_entity_poly.type
_entity_poly.pdbx_seq_one_letter_code
_entity_poly.pdbx_strand_id
1 'polypeptide(L)'
;MGIAYAATNDLNNADAQREIFQMTLEHVPKSRLDSQNRIVDVLKVASSMLNGEIEYRKQNYDFSFFPIREAIKHEENLTYIEPWGWMLPARHPCGAISHNFNAHTRKTEKTLAVSEDDFRADCWLI
;
A
#
# COMPACT_ATOMS: atom_id res chain seq x y z
N MET A 1 -4.02 12.91 7.56
CA MET A 1 -3.47 12.48 6.25
C MET A 1 -2.17 11.70 6.48
N GLY A 2 -2.23 10.39 6.73
CA GLY A 2 -1.05 9.59 7.13
C GLY A 2 0.04 9.47 6.04
N ILE A 3 -0.34 9.24 4.78
CA ILE A 3 0.61 9.15 3.65
C ILE A 3 1.38 10.46 3.46
N ALA A 4 0.73 11.61 3.67
CA ALA A 4 1.39 12.92 3.54
C ALA A 4 2.50 13.10 4.58
N TYR A 5 2.25 12.73 5.85
CA TYR A 5 3.29 12.76 6.90
C TYR A 5 4.42 11.77 6.61
N ALA A 6 4.09 10.58 6.11
CA ALA A 6 5.08 9.59 5.69
C ALA A 6 5.98 10.15 4.57
N ALA A 7 5.39 10.86 3.59
CA ALA A 7 6.14 11.48 2.50
C ALA A 7 7.10 12.59 2.96
N THR A 8 6.78 13.30 4.06
CA THR A 8 7.66 14.30 4.68
C THR A 8 8.62 13.73 5.73
N ASN A 9 8.69 12.39 5.85
CA ASN A 9 9.50 11.67 6.83
C ASN A 9 9.11 11.94 8.30
N ASP A 10 7.88 12.41 8.53
CA ASP A 10 7.33 12.59 9.88
C ASP A 10 6.59 11.33 10.31
N LEU A 11 7.37 10.30 10.66
CA LEU A 11 6.86 8.96 10.94
C LEU A 11 5.98 8.92 12.20
N ASN A 12 6.23 9.78 13.19
CA ASN A 12 5.44 9.85 14.42
C ASN A 12 4.01 10.30 14.11
N ASN A 13 3.86 11.39 13.33
CA ASN A 13 2.54 11.84 12.92
C ASN A 13 1.89 10.87 11.91
N ALA A 14 2.68 10.19 11.08
CA ALA A 14 2.14 9.15 10.19
C ALA A 14 1.55 7.97 10.97
N ASP A 15 2.25 7.49 12.00
CA ASP A 15 1.79 6.40 12.88
C ASP A 15 0.56 6.82 13.68
N ALA A 16 0.54 8.03 14.25
CA ALA A 16 -0.63 8.56 14.95
C ALA A 16 -1.87 8.64 14.03
N GLN A 17 -1.68 9.06 12.77
CA GLN A 17 -2.76 9.09 11.79
C GLN A 17 -3.22 7.69 11.37
N ARG A 18 -2.31 6.70 11.32
CA ARG A 18 -2.66 5.30 11.10
C ARG A 18 -3.54 4.76 12.22
N GLU A 19 -3.21 5.05 13.48
CA GLU A 19 -4.03 4.65 14.63
C GLU A 19 -5.43 5.30 14.59
N ILE A 20 -5.49 6.61 14.35
CA ILE A 20 -6.76 7.33 14.20
C ILE A 20 -7.59 6.73 13.07
N PHE A 21 -6.96 6.43 11.93
CA PHE A 21 -7.63 5.78 10.81
C PHE A 21 -8.26 4.44 11.23
N GLN A 22 -7.51 3.55 11.88
CA GLN A 22 -8.02 2.26 12.35
C GLN A 22 -9.20 2.43 13.33
N MET A 23 -9.10 3.34 14.30
CA MET A 23 -10.18 3.61 15.24
C MET A 23 -11.44 4.14 14.53
N THR A 24 -11.26 5.00 13.52
CA THR A 24 -12.40 5.55 12.76
C THR A 24 -13.04 4.54 11.82
N LEU A 25 -12.31 3.51 11.36
CA LEU A 25 -12.88 2.44 10.53
C LEU A 25 -14.02 1.70 11.23
N GLU A 26 -13.93 1.50 12.55
CA GLU A 26 -14.95 0.82 13.35
C GLU A 26 -16.29 1.56 13.34
N HIS A 27 -16.26 2.87 13.10
CA HIS A 27 -17.44 3.73 13.07
C HIS A 27 -18.14 3.72 11.71
N VAL A 28 -17.54 3.12 10.67
CA VAL A 28 -18.13 3.04 9.33
C VAL A 28 -19.15 1.89 9.29
N PRO A 29 -20.43 2.16 8.97
CA PRO A 29 -21.42 1.09 8.86
C PRO A 29 -21.02 0.09 7.76
N LYS A 30 -21.00 -1.21 8.09
CA LYS A 30 -20.67 -2.29 7.15
C LYS A 30 -21.62 -2.38 5.95
N SER A 31 -22.84 -1.86 6.08
CA SER A 31 -23.86 -1.80 5.03
C SER A 31 -23.71 -0.60 4.09
N ARG A 32 -22.83 0.36 4.39
CA ARG A 32 -22.67 1.57 3.57
C ARG A 32 -22.00 1.22 2.25
N LEU A 33 -22.70 1.52 1.16
CA LEU A 33 -22.21 1.33 -0.20
C LEU A 33 -21.68 2.65 -0.76
N ASP A 34 -20.65 2.54 -1.58
CA ASP A 34 -20.27 3.51 -2.58
C ASP A 34 -20.44 2.85 -3.95
N SER A 35 -21.46 3.28 -4.67
CA SER A 35 -21.97 2.59 -5.87
C SER A 35 -22.31 1.11 -5.58
N GLN A 36 -21.54 0.16 -6.13
CA GLN A 36 -21.73 -1.29 -5.94
C GLN A 36 -20.81 -1.90 -4.87
N ASN A 37 -19.81 -1.17 -4.41
CA ASN A 37 -18.82 -1.65 -3.45
C ASN A 37 -19.17 -1.21 -2.03
N ARG A 38 -18.88 -2.04 -1.03
CA ARG A 38 -18.98 -1.59 0.36
C ARG A 38 -17.81 -0.67 0.66
N ILE A 39 -18.08 0.46 1.32
CA ILE A 39 -17.03 1.41 1.70
C ILE A 39 -15.96 0.73 2.57
N VAL A 40 -16.37 -0.20 3.43
CA VAL A 40 -15.43 -0.97 4.26
C VAL A 40 -14.47 -1.83 3.43
N ASP A 41 -14.83 -2.26 2.23
CA ASP A 41 -13.93 -3.02 1.35
C ASP A 41 -12.96 -2.07 0.63
N VAL A 42 -13.43 -0.92 0.17
CA VAL A 42 -12.57 0.14 -0.38
C VAL A 42 -11.55 0.63 0.66
N LEU A 43 -11.98 0.78 1.91
CA LEU A 43 -11.11 1.20 3.01
C LEU A 43 -10.05 0.15 3.40
N LYS A 44 -10.23 -1.12 3.06
CA LYS A 44 -9.15 -2.12 3.20
C LYS A 44 -8.00 -1.83 2.26
N VAL A 45 -8.28 -1.41 1.02
CA VAL A 45 -7.24 -0.95 0.06
C VAL A 45 -6.48 0.22 0.69
N ALA A 46 -7.19 1.22 1.21
CA ALA A 46 -6.59 2.39 1.85
C ALA A 46 -5.72 2.01 3.07
N SER A 47 -6.20 1.10 3.92
CA SER A 47 -5.48 0.60 5.11
C SER A 47 -4.15 -0.04 4.72
N SER A 48 -4.20 -0.95 3.76
CA SER A 48 -3.04 -1.67 3.26
C SER A 48 -2.04 -0.75 2.57
N MET A 49 -2.51 0.22 1.78
CA MET A 49 -1.64 1.26 1.18
C MET A 49 -0.95 2.12 2.24
N LEU A 50 -1.70 2.60 3.25
CA LEU A 50 -1.14 3.42 4.32
C LEU A 50 -0.05 2.67 5.09
N ASN A 51 -0.28 1.39 5.41
CA ASN A 51 0.69 0.56 6.10
C ASN A 51 1.96 0.37 5.26
N GLY A 52 1.82 0.04 3.99
CA GLY A 52 2.96 -0.14 3.08
C GLY A 52 3.79 1.11 2.91
N GLU A 53 3.16 2.27 2.71
CA GLU A 53 3.86 3.56 2.59
C GLU A 53 4.61 3.94 3.87
N ILE A 54 4.04 3.69 5.05
CA ILE A 54 4.72 3.96 6.33
C ILE A 54 5.93 3.05 6.51
N GLU A 55 5.77 1.74 6.29
CA GLU A 55 6.89 0.78 6.43
C GLU A 55 8.00 1.04 5.40
N TYR A 56 7.62 1.44 4.18
CA TYR A 56 8.58 1.86 3.17
C TYR A 56 9.42 3.06 3.63
N ARG A 57 8.79 4.07 4.25
CA ARG A 57 9.49 5.25 4.78
C ARG A 57 10.34 4.94 6.01
N LYS A 58 9.98 3.90 6.76
CA LYS A 58 10.82 3.31 7.82
C LYS A 58 12.02 2.52 7.29
N GLN A 59 12.16 2.39 5.97
CA GLN A 59 13.19 1.56 5.30
C GLN A 59 13.04 0.05 5.59
N ASN A 60 11.86 -0.37 6.08
CA ASN A 60 11.52 -1.76 6.29
C ASN A 60 10.99 -2.36 4.98
N TYR A 61 11.84 -2.43 3.95
CA TYR A 61 11.41 -2.77 2.59
C TYR A 61 10.67 -4.12 2.53
N ASP A 62 11.18 -5.15 3.18
CA ASP A 62 10.56 -6.48 3.24
C ASP A 62 9.13 -6.41 3.82
N PHE A 63 8.94 -5.63 4.88
CA PHE A 63 7.65 -5.44 5.53
C PHE A 63 6.73 -4.45 4.80
N SER A 64 7.28 -3.63 3.89
CA SER A 64 6.49 -2.70 3.06
C SER A 64 5.80 -3.40 1.90
N PHE A 65 6.40 -4.46 1.33
CA PHE A 65 5.83 -5.16 0.18
C PHE A 65 4.59 -5.97 0.53
N PHE A 66 4.59 -6.66 1.68
CA PHE A 66 3.44 -7.45 2.13
C PHE A 66 2.11 -6.67 2.12
N PRO A 67 1.99 -5.52 2.82
CA PRO A 67 0.76 -4.74 2.82
C PRO A 67 0.43 -4.14 1.45
N ILE A 68 1.43 -3.80 0.62
CA ILE A 68 1.16 -3.32 -0.75
C ILE A 68 0.56 -4.43 -1.62
N ARG A 69 1.00 -5.68 -1.49
CA ARG A 69 0.37 -6.83 -2.17
C ARG A 69 -1.05 -7.07 -1.69
N GLU A 70 -1.30 -6.92 -0.39
CA GLU A 70 -2.66 -7.00 0.15
C GLU A 70 -3.55 -5.87 -0.40
N ALA A 71 -3.03 -4.67 -0.60
CA ALA A 71 -3.77 -3.58 -1.25
C ALA A 71 -4.19 -3.95 -2.68
N ILE A 72 -3.29 -4.55 -3.48
CA ILE A 72 -3.60 -5.03 -4.84
C ILE A 72 -4.70 -6.09 -4.80
N LYS A 73 -4.59 -7.10 -3.92
CA LYS A 73 -5.63 -8.12 -3.78
C LYS A 73 -6.98 -7.53 -3.36
N HIS A 74 -6.98 -6.55 -2.46
CA HIS A 74 -8.22 -5.89 -2.06
C HIS A 74 -8.83 -5.09 -3.22
N GLU A 75 -8.00 -4.40 -4.00
CA GLU A 75 -8.42 -3.64 -5.18
C GLU A 75 -9.02 -4.57 -6.25
N GLU A 76 -8.38 -5.71 -6.54
CA GLU A 76 -8.85 -6.70 -7.51
C GLU A 76 -10.16 -7.38 -7.10
N ASN A 77 -10.43 -7.46 -5.81
CA ASN A 77 -11.69 -7.98 -5.28
C ASN A 77 -12.83 -6.95 -5.28
N LEU A 78 -12.57 -5.68 -5.64
CA LEU A 78 -13.64 -4.70 -5.82
C LEU A 78 -14.43 -5.01 -7.09
N THR A 79 -15.74 -4.78 -7.01
CA THR A 79 -16.61 -4.86 -8.18
C THR A 79 -16.21 -3.78 -9.17
N TYR A 80 -15.98 -4.17 -10.42
CA TYR A 80 -15.68 -3.25 -11.50
C TYR A 80 -16.86 -2.28 -11.71
N ILE A 81 -16.56 -0.98 -11.66
CA ILE A 81 -17.53 0.12 -11.83
C ILE A 81 -16.85 1.28 -12.57
N GLU A 82 -17.65 2.10 -13.25
CA GLU A 82 -17.21 3.33 -13.92
C GLU A 82 -17.88 4.55 -13.26
N PRO A 83 -17.13 5.43 -12.57
CA PRO A 83 -15.68 5.38 -12.35
C PRO A 83 -15.26 4.32 -11.31
N TRP A 84 -14.00 3.90 -11.37
CA TRP A 84 -13.39 2.92 -10.46
C TRP A 84 -13.62 3.27 -8.98
N GLY A 85 -13.90 2.25 -8.16
CA GLY A 85 -14.12 2.42 -6.71
C GLY A 85 -12.88 2.84 -5.93
N TRP A 86 -11.70 2.76 -6.56
CA TRP A 86 -10.44 3.21 -6.01
C TRP A 86 -9.67 4.00 -7.08
N MET A 87 -9.33 5.25 -6.77
CA MET A 87 -8.82 6.20 -7.77
C MET A 87 -7.31 6.04 -8.05
N LEU A 88 -6.52 5.53 -7.11
CA LEU A 88 -5.07 5.43 -7.23
C LEU A 88 -4.62 3.97 -7.18
N PRO A 89 -4.41 3.29 -8.32
CA PRO A 89 -4.13 1.86 -8.33
C PRO A 89 -2.94 1.50 -7.44
N ALA A 90 -3.08 0.47 -6.59
CA ALA A 90 -2.05 0.04 -5.66
C ALA A 90 -0.78 -0.46 -6.37
N ARG A 91 -0.87 -0.78 -7.66
CA ARG A 91 0.27 -1.10 -8.52
C ARG A 91 1.24 0.08 -8.73
N HIS A 92 0.79 1.34 -8.65
CA HIS A 92 1.68 2.51 -8.76
C HIS A 92 2.72 2.55 -7.63
N PRO A 93 2.34 2.55 -6.33
CA PRO A 93 3.30 2.49 -5.26
C PRO A 93 4.10 1.18 -5.26
N CYS A 94 3.50 0.04 -5.65
CA CYS A 94 4.22 -1.23 -5.85
C CYS A 94 5.42 -1.08 -6.81
N GLY A 95 5.18 -0.47 -7.98
CA GLY A 95 6.22 -0.22 -8.98
C GLY A 95 7.29 0.75 -8.48
N ALA A 96 6.90 1.82 -7.80
CA ALA A 96 7.83 2.79 -7.23
C ALA A 96 8.73 2.18 -6.14
N ILE A 97 8.14 1.41 -5.21
CA ILE A 97 8.87 0.73 -4.13
C ILE A 97 9.82 -0.31 -4.72
N SER A 98 9.38 -1.10 -5.69
CA SER A 98 10.21 -2.08 -6.40
C SER A 98 11.41 -1.42 -7.11
N HIS A 99 11.18 -0.30 -7.80
CA HIS A 99 12.26 0.43 -8.46
C HIS A 99 13.30 0.96 -7.46
N ASN A 100 12.84 1.55 -6.37
CA ASN A 100 13.71 2.11 -5.34
C ASN A 100 14.47 1.03 -4.56
N PHE A 101 13.83 -0.10 -4.26
CA PHE A 101 14.47 -1.27 -3.66
C PHE A 101 15.60 -1.78 -4.55
N ASN A 102 15.34 -1.99 -5.86
CA ASN A 102 16.36 -2.44 -6.81
C ASN A 102 17.52 -1.46 -6.99
N ALA A 103 17.30 -0.16 -6.72
CA ALA A 103 18.38 0.83 -6.69
C ALA A 103 19.17 0.77 -5.38
N HIS A 104 18.53 0.37 -4.27
CA HIS A 104 19.16 0.15 -2.98
C HIS A 104 19.99 -1.14 -2.99
N THR A 105 19.45 -2.24 -3.49
CA THR A 105 20.16 -3.51 -3.66
C THR A 105 21.34 -3.36 -4.59
N ARG A 106 21.20 -2.69 -5.75
CA ARG A 106 22.36 -2.42 -6.63
C ARG A 106 23.47 -1.58 -5.99
N LYS A 107 23.15 -0.74 -5.00
CA LYS A 107 24.17 -0.05 -4.18
C LYS A 107 24.84 -1.01 -3.20
N THR A 108 24.10 -1.97 -2.62
CA THR A 108 24.61 -2.93 -1.64
C THR A 108 25.20 -4.21 -2.25
N GLU A 109 24.84 -4.56 -3.49
CA GLU A 109 25.28 -5.73 -4.30
C GLU A 109 26.70 -5.59 -4.87
N LYS A 110 27.40 -4.51 -4.53
CA LYS A 110 28.86 -4.61 -4.36
C LYS A 110 29.27 -5.58 -3.23
N THR A 111 28.32 -6.16 -2.49
CA THR A 111 28.65 -6.98 -1.31
C THR A 111 27.88 -8.29 -1.15
N LEU A 112 26.62 -8.52 -1.54
CA LEU A 112 25.97 -9.85 -1.49
C LEU A 112 24.65 -9.91 -2.26
N ALA A 113 24.40 -11.02 -2.97
CA ALA A 113 23.24 -11.28 -3.84
C ALA A 113 22.08 -11.95 -3.07
N VAL A 114 20.87 -11.38 -3.17
CA VAL A 114 19.60 -12.01 -2.76
C VAL A 114 18.60 -11.86 -3.92
N SER A 115 17.86 -12.92 -4.22
CA SER A 115 17.16 -13.14 -5.50
C SER A 115 15.96 -12.21 -5.76
N GLU A 116 16.05 -11.45 -6.86
CA GLU A 116 15.06 -10.50 -7.40
C GLU A 116 13.76 -11.14 -7.95
N ASP A 117 13.71 -12.47 -8.11
CA ASP A 117 12.72 -13.13 -8.98
C ASP A 117 11.30 -13.25 -8.38
N ASP A 118 11.15 -13.32 -7.05
CA ASP A 118 9.82 -13.40 -6.40
C ASP A 118 9.12 -12.04 -6.28
N PHE A 119 9.84 -10.94 -6.55
CA PHE A 119 9.38 -9.56 -6.35
C PHE A 119 8.71 -8.94 -7.59
N ARG A 120 9.07 -9.41 -8.79
CA ARG A 120 8.62 -8.79 -10.06
C ARG A 120 7.27 -9.25 -10.58
N ALA A 121 6.82 -10.47 -10.23
CA ALA A 121 5.65 -11.08 -10.85
C ALA A 121 4.34 -10.32 -10.55
N ASP A 122 4.12 -9.90 -9.30
CA ASP A 122 2.80 -9.39 -8.89
C ASP A 122 2.58 -7.89 -9.17
N CYS A 123 3.63 -7.07 -9.27
CA CYS A 123 3.47 -5.62 -9.52
C CYS A 123 3.19 -5.28 -11.00
N TRP A 124 3.46 -6.20 -11.96
CA TRP A 124 3.45 -5.90 -13.41
C TRP A 124 2.60 -6.83 -14.27
N LEU A 125 2.02 -7.90 -13.74
CA LEU A 125 1.09 -8.74 -14.50
C LEU A 125 -0.28 -8.05 -14.59
N ILE A 126 -0.69 -7.75 -15.83
CA ILE A 126 -2.04 -7.36 -16.25
C ILE A 126 -2.86 -8.63 -16.44
#